data_AF-A0A371WRD1-F1
#
_entry.id   AF-A0A371WRD1-F1
#
_cell.length_a   1.000
_cell.length_b   1.000
_cell.length_c   1.000
_cell.angle_alpha   90.00
_cell.angle_beta   90.00
_cell.angle_gamma   90.00
#
_symmetry.space_group_name_H-M   'P 1'
#
loop_
_entity.id
_entity.type
_entity.pdbx_description
1 polymer ?
#
loop_
_entity_poly.entity_id
_entity_poly.type
_entity_poly.pdbx_seq_one_letter_code
_entity_poly.pdbx_strand_id
1 'polypeptide(L)'
;MQKPTLLLAATILAIAVCGTPASADDAAQGHAFWGKPSVDGGKCCENLQEVRDNIDRIDRDIVKLMAERQKYVAEAGRFKPSLDEVNAPARIEQVVAKARRLAQEQGLSEDVVEKTYRAMVAAFTEYERSVWHKE
;
A
#
# COMPACT_ATOMS: atom_id res chain seq x y z
N MET A 1 80.60 23.39 -5.82
CA MET A 1 80.70 21.92 -6.01
C MET A 1 79.41 21.44 -6.63
N GLN A 2 79.46 21.17 -7.93
CA GLN A 2 78.38 20.64 -8.77
C GLN A 2 78.19 19.15 -8.45
N LYS A 3 76.96 18.71 -8.21
CA LYS A 3 76.57 17.30 -8.43
C LYS A 3 75.27 17.29 -9.26
N PRO A 4 75.29 16.72 -10.47
CA PRO A 4 74.11 16.62 -11.31
C PRO A 4 73.43 15.27 -11.07
N THR A 5 72.10 15.23 -10.98
CA THR A 5 71.38 13.95 -11.08
C THR A 5 70.03 14.17 -11.76
N LEU A 6 70.09 13.98 -13.08
CA LEU A 6 69.17 13.22 -13.92
C LEU A 6 67.66 13.47 -13.76
N LEU A 7 67.14 14.19 -14.77
CA LEU A 7 65.75 14.11 -15.21
C LEU A 7 65.33 12.64 -15.42
N LEU A 8 64.28 12.20 -14.74
CA LEU A 8 63.45 11.09 -15.21
C LEU A 8 62.28 11.69 -16.00
N ALA A 9 62.29 11.52 -17.31
CA ALA A 9 61.15 11.77 -18.16
C ALA A 9 60.11 10.65 -17.91
N ALA A 10 59.01 10.99 -17.26
CA ALA A 10 57.85 10.10 -17.15
C ALA A 10 57.05 10.20 -18.46
N THR A 11 57.15 9.18 -19.31
CA THR A 11 56.29 8.96 -20.48
C THR A 11 54.89 8.62 -19.99
N ILE A 12 53.98 9.61 -20.03
CA ILE A 12 52.55 9.40 -19.78
C ILE A 12 51.97 8.71 -21.02
N LEU A 13 51.70 7.42 -20.92
CA LEU A 13 50.90 6.67 -21.88
C LEU A 13 49.43 7.08 -21.70
N ALA A 14 48.93 7.92 -22.61
CA ALA A 14 47.51 8.27 -22.66
C ALA A 14 46.71 7.03 -23.12
N ILE A 15 46.15 6.30 -22.16
CA ILE A 15 45.14 5.28 -22.44
C ILE A 15 43.87 6.02 -22.86
N ALA A 16 43.57 5.99 -24.16
CA ALA A 16 42.28 6.39 -24.66
C ALA A 16 41.23 5.39 -24.13
N VAL A 17 40.61 5.71 -23.00
CA VAL A 17 39.37 5.04 -22.59
C VAL A 17 38.32 5.49 -23.58
N CYS A 18 37.99 4.59 -24.52
CA CYS A 18 36.82 4.71 -25.36
C CYS A 18 35.61 4.67 -24.42
N GLY A 19 35.19 5.84 -23.94
CA GLY A 19 33.94 5.99 -23.21
C GLY A 19 32.82 5.61 -24.18
N THR A 20 32.26 4.42 -23.99
CA THR A 20 30.99 4.07 -24.63
C THR A 20 29.99 5.14 -24.21
N PRO A 21 29.33 5.85 -25.15
CA PRO A 21 28.20 6.68 -24.76
C PRO A 21 27.16 5.72 -24.18
N ALA A 22 26.79 5.92 -22.91
CA ALA A 22 25.61 5.29 -22.33
C ALA A 22 24.45 5.55 -23.30
N SER A 23 23.87 4.49 -23.86
CA SER A 23 22.79 4.65 -24.83
C SER A 23 21.60 5.28 -24.12
N ALA A 24 20.81 6.04 -24.88
CA ALA A 24 19.58 6.67 -24.40
C ALA A 24 18.50 5.65 -23.95
N ASP A 25 18.80 4.36 -23.97
CA ASP A 25 17.92 3.27 -23.54
C ASP A 25 17.95 3.03 -22.02
N ASP A 26 18.98 3.53 -21.31
CA ASP A 26 19.10 3.36 -19.85
C ASP A 26 18.11 4.23 -19.04
N ALA A 27 17.36 5.11 -19.70
CA ALA A 27 16.40 6.02 -19.08
C ALA A 27 14.94 5.53 -19.16
N ALA A 28 14.68 4.31 -19.63
CA ALA A 28 13.33 3.80 -19.80
C ALA A 28 13.07 2.53 -18.97
N GLN A 29 12.25 2.72 -17.93
CA GLN A 29 11.28 1.76 -17.37
C GLN A 29 11.78 0.83 -16.26
N GLY A 30 11.97 1.42 -15.07
CA GLY A 30 11.78 0.68 -13.82
C GLY A 30 10.30 0.30 -13.67
N HIS A 31 9.90 -0.86 -14.17
CA HIS A 31 8.62 -1.45 -13.80
C HIS A 31 8.57 -1.60 -12.27
N ALA A 32 7.40 -1.40 -11.66
CA ALA A 32 7.26 -1.59 -10.22
C ALA A 32 7.78 -2.98 -9.82
N PHE A 33 8.47 -3.07 -8.67
CA PHE A 33 9.13 -4.28 -8.12
C PHE A 33 8.23 -5.54 -8.07
N TRP A 34 6.93 -5.39 -8.30
CA TRP A 34 5.92 -6.43 -8.49
C TRP A 34 5.95 -7.12 -9.86
N GLY A 35 7.09 -7.13 -10.58
CA GLY A 35 7.26 -7.66 -11.94
C GLY A 35 7.11 -9.18 -12.11
N LYS A 36 6.61 -9.90 -11.10
CA LYS A 36 6.27 -11.32 -11.19
C LYS A 36 4.81 -11.54 -10.76
N PRO A 37 4.06 -12.38 -11.48
CA PRO A 37 2.69 -12.74 -11.12
C PRO A 37 2.63 -13.27 -9.68
N SER A 38 1.84 -12.61 -8.84
CA SER A 38 1.67 -12.96 -7.42
C SER A 38 0.26 -13.41 -7.07
N VAL A 39 -0.64 -13.49 -8.06
CA VAL A 39 -2.05 -13.86 -7.89
C VAL A 39 -2.30 -15.30 -8.37
N ASP A 40 -3.35 -15.94 -7.86
CA ASP A 40 -3.88 -17.25 -8.33
C ASP A 40 -2.84 -18.38 -8.48
N GLY A 41 -1.93 -18.49 -7.50
CA GLY A 41 -0.89 -19.54 -7.52
C GLY A 41 0.16 -19.36 -8.63
N GLY A 42 0.33 -18.12 -9.12
CA GLY A 42 1.27 -17.78 -10.19
C GLY A 42 0.64 -17.69 -11.58
N LYS A 43 -0.69 -17.87 -11.71
CA LYS A 43 -1.39 -17.57 -12.96
C LYS A 43 -1.37 -16.07 -13.19
N CYS A 44 -0.81 -15.67 -14.33
CA CYS A 44 -0.80 -14.27 -14.74
C CYS A 44 -2.17 -13.91 -15.30
N CYS A 45 -2.66 -12.72 -14.98
CA CYS A 45 -3.53 -12.01 -15.92
C CYS A 45 -2.74 -11.80 -17.23
N GLU A 46 -3.36 -12.06 -18.38
CA GLU A 46 -2.71 -11.91 -19.69
C GLU A 46 -2.51 -10.44 -20.06
N ASN A 47 -3.33 -9.55 -19.49
CA ASN A 47 -3.34 -8.12 -19.78
C ASN A 47 -3.89 -7.31 -18.59
N LEU A 48 -3.79 -5.98 -18.70
CA LEU A 48 -4.25 -5.05 -17.66
C LEU A 48 -5.78 -5.08 -17.45
N GLN A 49 -6.56 -5.44 -18.47
CA GLN A 49 -8.02 -5.53 -18.36
C GLN A 49 -8.41 -6.66 -17.41
N GLU A 50 -7.78 -7.83 -17.53
CA GLU A 50 -8.03 -8.95 -16.61
C GLU A 50 -7.66 -8.64 -15.15
N VAL A 51 -6.59 -7.85 -14.93
CA VAL A 51 -6.25 -7.37 -13.58
C VAL A 51 -7.38 -6.52 -13.02
N ARG A 52 -7.91 -5.59 -13.83
CA ARG A 52 -9.00 -4.69 -13.44
C ARG A 52 -10.29 -5.46 -13.18
N ASP A 53 -10.62 -6.44 -14.02
CA ASP A 53 -11.83 -7.26 -13.85
C ASP A 53 -11.79 -8.05 -12.52
N ASN A 54 -10.60 -8.52 -12.13
CA ASN A 54 -10.39 -9.17 -10.84
C ASN A 54 -10.50 -8.19 -9.66
N ILE A 55 -9.95 -6.98 -9.78
CA ILE A 55 -10.12 -5.91 -8.78
C ILE A 55 -11.59 -5.55 -8.65
N ASP A 56 -12.30 -5.32 -9.75
CA ASP A 56 -13.73 -4.99 -9.77
C ASP A 56 -14.57 -6.10 -9.10
N ARG A 57 -14.18 -7.37 -9.29
CA ARG A 57 -14.81 -8.50 -8.59
C ARG A 57 -14.59 -8.40 -7.07
N ILE A 58 -13.36 -8.15 -6.63
CA ILE A 58 -13.03 -7.98 -5.21
C ILE A 58 -13.76 -6.78 -4.62
N ASP A 59 -13.86 -5.67 -5.34
CA ASP A 59 -14.53 -4.46 -4.89
C ASP A 59 -16.03 -4.69 -4.68
N ARG A 60 -16.67 -5.48 -5.55
CA ARG A 60 -18.07 -5.92 -5.33
C ARG A 60 -18.21 -6.73 -4.04
N ASP A 61 -17.27 -7.62 -3.75
CA ASP A 61 -17.26 -8.41 -2.52
C ASP A 61 -17.02 -7.54 -1.28
N ILE A 62 -16.10 -6.57 -1.36
CA ILE A 62 -15.84 -5.60 -0.30
C ILE A 62 -17.10 -4.78 0.01
N VAL A 63 -17.74 -4.20 -1.01
CA VAL A 63 -18.97 -3.40 -0.84
C VAL A 63 -20.09 -4.25 -0.22
N LYS A 64 -20.24 -5.50 -0.65
CA LYS A 64 -21.21 -6.44 -0.06
C LYS A 64 -20.96 -6.65 1.43
N LEU A 65 -19.71 -6.88 1.83
CA LEU A 65 -19.32 -7.06 3.23
C LEU A 65 -19.48 -5.77 4.05
N MET A 66 -19.21 -4.60 3.45
CA MET A 66 -19.46 -3.31 4.09
C MET A 66 -20.95 -3.09 4.34
N ALA A 67 -21.82 -3.45 3.39
CA ALA A 67 -23.26 -3.37 3.58
C ALA A 67 -23.75 -4.29 4.71
N GLU A 68 -23.20 -5.51 4.84
CA GLU A 68 -23.47 -6.38 5.98
C GLU A 68 -22.98 -5.77 7.29
N ARG A 69 -21.75 -5.24 7.32
CA ARG A 69 -21.19 -4.55 8.48
C ARG A 69 -22.07 -3.37 8.92
N GLN A 70 -22.64 -2.60 7.99
CA GLN A 70 -23.54 -1.49 8.28
C GLN A 70 -24.77 -1.93 9.09
N LYS A 71 -25.34 -3.10 8.78
CA LYS A 71 -26.50 -3.65 9.52
C LYS A 71 -26.16 -3.89 10.98
N TYR A 72 -24.97 -4.44 11.26
CA TYR A 72 -24.52 -4.65 12.64
C TYR A 72 -24.16 -3.35 13.36
N VAL A 73 -23.65 -2.33 12.65
CA VAL A 73 -23.46 -0.99 13.25
C VAL A 73 -24.81 -0.40 13.65
N ALA A 74 -25.83 -0.50 12.81
CA ALA A 74 -27.18 -0.05 13.13
C ALA A 74 -27.78 -0.83 14.32
N GLU A 75 -27.62 -2.16 14.35
CA GLU A 75 -28.08 -2.99 15.48
C GLU A 75 -27.35 -2.63 16.78
N ALA A 76 -26.05 -2.32 16.73
CA ALA A 76 -25.29 -1.88 17.90
C ALA A 76 -25.86 -0.58 18.51
N GLY A 77 -26.42 0.30 17.68
CA GLY A 77 -27.10 1.52 18.12
C GLY A 77 -28.24 1.25 19.11
N ARG A 78 -28.95 0.13 19.00
CA ARG A 78 -30.07 -0.24 19.92
C ARG A 78 -29.62 -0.49 21.36
N PHE A 79 -28.33 -0.78 21.56
CA PHE A 79 -27.75 -1.02 22.87
C PHE A 79 -27.11 0.23 23.48
N LYS A 80 -27.03 1.33 22.73
CA LYS A 80 -26.46 2.59 23.20
C LYS A 80 -27.57 3.48 23.75
N PRO A 81 -27.47 3.93 25.02
CA PRO A 81 -28.48 4.77 25.64
C PRO A 81 -28.41 6.23 25.17
N SER A 82 -27.29 6.67 24.57
CA SER A 82 -27.13 8.05 24.08
C SER A 82 -26.09 8.16 22.96
N LEU A 83 -26.12 9.30 22.26
CA LEU A 83 -25.18 9.65 21.18
C LEU A 83 -23.71 9.73 21.67
N ASP A 84 -23.48 10.04 22.94
CA ASP A 84 -22.13 10.18 23.51
C ASP A 84 -21.39 8.83 23.53
N GLU A 85 -22.11 7.71 23.55
CA GLU A 85 -21.53 6.36 23.46
C GLU A 85 -21.20 5.92 22.03
N VAL A 86 -21.51 6.74 21.02
CA VAL A 86 -21.08 6.52 19.63
C VAL A 86 -19.57 6.70 19.50
N ASN A 87 -18.95 7.54 20.35
CA ASN A 87 -17.51 7.69 20.40
C ASN A 87 -16.87 6.69 21.37
N ALA A 88 -16.24 5.64 20.83
CA ALA A 88 -15.57 4.61 21.62
C ALA A 88 -14.10 4.43 21.20
N PRO A 89 -13.17 5.33 21.58
CA PRO A 89 -11.78 5.29 21.15
C PRO A 89 -11.08 3.95 21.43
N ALA A 90 -11.32 3.36 22.61
CA ALA A 90 -10.78 2.06 22.97
C ALA A 90 -11.27 0.95 22.00
N ARG A 91 -12.52 1.03 21.54
CA ARG A 91 -13.07 0.07 20.57
C ARG A 91 -12.45 0.25 19.19
N ILE A 92 -12.15 1.48 18.77
CA ILE A 92 -11.46 1.76 17.50
C ILE A 92 -10.10 1.06 17.49
N GLU A 93 -9.30 1.25 18.54
CA GLU A 93 -7.98 0.62 18.63
C GLU A 93 -8.05 -0.90 18.67
N GLN A 94 -9.04 -1.49 19.35
CA GLN A 94 -9.25 -2.94 19.32
C GLN A 94 -9.55 -3.47 17.91
N VAL A 95 -10.39 -2.76 17.14
CA VAL A 95 -10.75 -3.13 15.77
C VAL A 95 -9.53 -3.02 14.85
N VAL A 96 -8.77 -1.93 14.95
CA VAL A 96 -7.56 -1.71 14.15
C VAL A 96 -6.49 -2.74 14.47
N ALA A 97 -6.22 -3.00 15.75
CA ALA A 97 -5.25 -4.01 16.17
C ALA A 97 -5.63 -5.42 15.68
N LYS A 98 -6.92 -5.77 15.69
CA LYS A 98 -7.39 -7.04 15.12
C LYS A 98 -7.17 -7.08 13.60
N ALA A 99 -7.48 -5.99 12.89
CA ALA A 99 -7.30 -5.91 11.45
C ALA A 99 -5.82 -6.03 11.05
N ARG A 100 -4.90 -5.42 11.79
CA ARG A 100 -3.45 -5.57 11.58
C ARG A 100 -2.98 -7.01 11.72
N ARG A 101 -3.42 -7.73 12.76
CA ARG A 101 -3.11 -9.17 12.92
C ARG A 101 -3.61 -10.01 11.75
N LEU A 102 -4.87 -9.79 11.34
CA LEU A 102 -5.43 -10.48 10.17
C LEU A 102 -4.66 -10.15 8.89
N ALA A 103 -4.21 -8.91 8.71
CA ALA A 103 -3.41 -8.54 7.54
C ALA A 103 -2.07 -9.29 7.51
N GLN A 104 -1.39 -9.40 8.66
CA GLN A 104 -0.17 -10.18 8.77
C GLN A 104 -0.39 -11.65 8.40
N GLU A 105 -1.45 -12.27 8.90
CA GLU A 105 -1.82 -13.67 8.59
C GLU A 105 -2.10 -13.90 7.10
N GLN A 106 -2.55 -12.87 6.38
CA GLN A 106 -2.98 -12.95 4.98
C GLN A 106 -1.96 -12.34 3.99
N GLY A 107 -0.80 -11.86 4.47
CA GLY A 107 0.21 -11.21 3.62
C GLY A 107 -0.20 -9.83 3.10
N LEU A 108 -1.20 -9.18 3.71
CA LEU A 108 -1.57 -7.80 3.43
C LEU A 108 -0.67 -6.84 4.23
N SER A 109 -0.30 -5.72 3.62
CA SER A 109 0.42 -4.65 4.32
C SER A 109 -0.37 -4.16 5.53
N GLU A 110 0.25 -4.21 6.71
CA GLU A 110 -0.38 -3.74 7.95
C GLU A 110 -0.71 -2.23 7.91
N ASP A 111 0.08 -1.42 7.20
CA ASP A 111 -0.18 0.01 7.05
C ASP A 111 -1.39 0.28 6.15
N VAL A 112 -1.56 -0.52 5.09
CA VAL A 112 -2.74 -0.44 4.21
C VAL A 112 -4.01 -0.80 4.98
N VAL A 113 -3.97 -1.89 5.77
CA VAL A 113 -5.16 -2.31 6.53
C VAL A 113 -5.50 -1.30 7.62
N GLU A 114 -4.51 -0.74 8.32
CA GLU A 114 -4.75 0.23 9.38
C GLU A 114 -5.43 1.49 8.85
N LYS A 115 -4.89 2.09 7.78
CA LYS A 115 -5.46 3.31 7.18
C LYS A 115 -6.90 3.07 6.73
N THR A 116 -7.14 1.95 6.06
CA THR A 116 -8.47 1.57 5.57
C THR A 116 -9.46 1.35 6.72
N TYR A 117 -9.07 0.63 7.77
CA TYR A 117 -9.96 0.36 8.90
C TYR A 117 -10.25 1.60 9.74
N ARG A 118 -9.28 2.49 9.94
CA ARG A 118 -9.52 3.77 10.62
C ARG A 118 -10.54 4.63 9.86
N ALA A 119 -10.37 4.77 8.54
CA ALA A 119 -11.31 5.49 7.69
C ALA A 119 -12.71 4.85 7.69
N MET A 120 -12.79 3.53 7.55
CA MET A 120 -14.04 2.79 7.58
C MET A 120 -14.79 2.95 8.90
N VAL A 121 -14.08 2.83 10.04
CA VAL A 121 -14.70 3.01 11.36
C VAL A 121 -15.22 4.44 11.51
N ALA A 122 -14.42 5.46 11.15
CA ALA A 122 -14.86 6.85 11.20
C ALA A 122 -16.12 7.11 10.36
N ALA A 123 -16.19 6.55 9.14
CA ALA A 123 -17.36 6.66 8.27
C ALA A 123 -18.61 6.02 8.88
N PHE A 124 -18.48 4.85 9.52
CA PHE A 124 -19.61 4.19 10.18
C PHE A 124 -20.05 4.88 11.47
N THR A 125 -19.13 5.49 12.21
CA THR A 125 -19.46 6.34 13.36
C THR A 125 -20.26 7.56 12.91
N GLU A 126 -19.92 8.17 11.77
CA GLU A 126 -20.70 9.27 11.20
C GLU A 126 -22.08 8.82 10.70
N TYR A 127 -22.14 7.68 10.01
CA TYR A 127 -23.42 7.08 9.61
C TYR A 127 -24.32 6.84 10.83
N GLU A 128 -23.79 6.25 11.90
CA GLU A 128 -24.54 5.99 13.14
C GLU A 128 -25.08 7.29 13.75
N ARG A 129 -24.27 8.36 13.82
CA ARG A 129 -24.74 9.68 14.25
C ARG A 129 -25.87 10.21 13.37
N SER A 130 -25.77 10.04 12.05
CA SER A 130 -26.80 10.54 11.13
C SER A 130 -28.15 9.83 11.26
N VAL A 131 -28.14 8.56 11.68
CA VAL A 131 -29.36 7.79 11.94
C VAL A 131 -30.06 8.28 13.21
N TRP A 132 -29.29 8.55 14.28
CA TRP A 132 -29.83 9.10 15.53
C TRP A 132 -30.50 10.48 15.39
N HIS A 133 -30.08 11.30 14.42
CA HIS A 133 -30.71 12.61 14.16
C HIS A 133 -31.97 12.53 13.28
N LYS A 134 -32.34 11.35 12.77
CA LYS A 134 -33.50 11.16 11.90
C LYS A 134 -34.75 10.65 12.65
N GLU A 135 -34.66 10.42 13.95
CA GLU A 135 -35.81 10.21 14.85
C GLU A 135 -36.09 11.46 15.69
#